data_AF-A0A078FQG6-F1
#
_entry.id   AF-A0A078FQG6-F1
#
_cell.length_a   1.000
_cell.length_b   1.000
_cell.length_c   1.000
_cell.angle_alpha   90.00
_cell.angle_beta   90.00
_cell.angle_gamma   90.00
#
_symmetry.space_group_name_H-M   'P 1'
#
loop_
_entity.id
_entity.type
_entity.pdbx_description
1 polymer ?
#
loop_
_entity_poly.entity_id
_entity_poly.type
_entity_poly.pdbx_seq_one_letter_code
_entity_poly.pdbx_strand_id
1 'polypeptide(L)'
;MMSKREVELKEIRAKTTEELNEEVIDLKGELFMLRLQKSARNEFKSSEFRRMKKQVARILTVRREREIEEGIGKRLSRKLDRQWKKSIVVRPPPSLKKLQEEEAAEEAAEAAKSA
;
A
#
# COMPACT_ATOMS: atom_id res chain seq x y z
N MET A 1 4.17 -9.51 26.15
CA MET A 1 4.54 -8.90 24.86
C MET A 1 3.28 -8.58 24.07
N MET A 2 3.21 -7.41 23.40
CA MET A 2 2.06 -7.07 22.55
C MET A 2 2.01 -7.98 21.32
N SER A 3 0.80 -8.30 20.86
CA SER A 3 0.65 -9.09 19.64
C SER A 3 1.03 -8.27 18.40
N LYS A 4 1.53 -8.92 17.34
CA LYS A 4 1.88 -8.24 16.07
C LYS A 4 0.73 -7.36 15.53
N ARG A 5 -0.52 -7.77 15.76
CA ARG A 5 -1.71 -7.01 15.38
C ARG A 5 -1.88 -5.71 16.17
N GLU A 6 -1.58 -5.73 17.46
CA GLU A 6 -1.68 -4.53 18.31
C GLU A 6 -0.61 -3.51 17.94
N VAL A 7 0.60 -3.98 17.63
CA VAL A 7 1.71 -3.13 17.17
C VAL A 7 1.34 -2.45 15.84
N GLU A 8 0.92 -3.24 14.85
CA GLU A 8 0.46 -2.72 13.55
C GLU A 8 -0.69 -1.70 13.69
N LEU A 9 -1.61 -1.93 14.62
CA LEU A 9 -2.75 -1.02 14.83
C LEU A 9 -2.32 0.30 15.48
N LYS A 10 -1.36 0.27 16.40
CA LYS A 10 -0.76 1.49 16.99
C LYS A 10 -0.02 2.31 15.93
N GLU A 11 0.75 1.65 15.08
CA GLU A 11 1.45 2.30 13.97
C GLU A 11 0.47 2.99 13.00
N ILE A 12 -0.61 2.30 12.61
CA ILE A 12 -1.64 2.87 11.73
C ILE A 12 -2.30 4.11 12.38
N ARG A 13 -2.55 4.08 13.69
CA ARG A 13 -3.15 5.21 14.40
C ARG A 13 -2.21 6.41 14.56
N ALA A 14 -0.90 6.18 14.58
CA ALA A 14 0.11 7.24 14.67
C ALA A 14 0.28 8.02 13.36
N LYS A 15 0.00 7.41 12.21
CA LYS A 15 0.15 8.03 10.88
C LYS A 15 -0.90 9.08 10.57
N THR A 16 -0.56 10.03 9.71
CA THR A 16 -1.50 11.07 9.22
C THR A 16 -2.52 10.47 8.23
N THR A 17 -3.61 11.18 7.96
CA THR A 17 -4.64 10.71 7.00
C THR A 17 -4.12 10.59 5.57
N GLU A 18 -3.17 11.45 5.19
CA GLU A 18 -2.53 11.46 3.88
C GLU A 18 -1.60 10.24 3.73
N GLU A 19 -0.73 10.00 4.71
CA GLU A 19 0.13 8.82 4.75
C GLU A 19 -0.67 7.51 4.68
N LEU A 20 -1.80 7.44 5.38
CA LEU A 20 -2.70 6.28 5.32
C LEU A 20 -3.29 6.06 3.92
N ASN A 21 -3.61 7.13 3.21
CA ASN A 21 -4.12 7.03 1.85
C ASN A 21 -3.04 6.56 0.86
N GLU A 22 -1.82 7.05 1.01
CA GLU A 22 -0.67 6.60 0.22
C GLU A 22 -0.35 5.14 0.48
N GLU A 23 -0.29 4.72 1.74
CA GLU A 23 -0.04 3.34 2.12
C GLU A 23 -1.11 2.38 1.55
N VAL A 24 -2.38 2.81 1.48
CA VAL A 24 -3.43 2.02 0.84
C VAL A 24 -3.19 1.86 -0.66
N ILE A 25 -2.68 2.89 -1.34
CA ILE A 25 -2.37 2.82 -2.78
C ILE A 25 -1.20 1.85 -2.99
N ASP A 26 -0.15 1.98 -2.19
CA ASP A 26 1.06 1.16 -2.32
C ASP A 26 0.78 -0.32 -2.02
N LEU A 27 0.06 -0.63 -0.94
CA LEU A 27 -0.35 -1.99 -0.60
C LEU A 27 -1.23 -2.62 -1.69
N LYS A 28 -2.08 -1.83 -2.36
CA LYS A 28 -2.90 -2.32 -3.49
C LYS A 28 -2.04 -2.59 -4.73
N GLY A 29 -1.02 -1.77 -4.98
CA GLY A 29 -0.04 -1.98 -6.04
C GLY A 29 0.77 -3.26 -5.82
N GLU A 30 1.26 -3.48 -4.61
CA GLU A 30 1.96 -4.71 -4.24
C GLU A 30 1.04 -5.94 -4.34
N LEU A 31 -0.23 -5.82 -3.94
CA LEU A 31 -1.22 -6.90 -4.10
C LEU A 31 -1.48 -7.22 -5.58
N PHE A 32 -1.32 -6.26 -6.48
CA PHE A 32 -1.39 -6.51 -7.92
C PHE A 32 -0.17 -7.29 -8.40
N MET A 33 1.04 -6.94 -7.93
CA MET A 33 2.25 -7.71 -8.25
C MET A 33 2.21 -9.14 -7.75
N LEU A 34 1.73 -9.38 -6.53
CA LEU A 34 1.52 -10.75 -6.04
C LEU A 34 0.53 -11.52 -6.90
N ARG A 35 -0.51 -10.86 -7.44
CA ARG A 35 -1.45 -11.50 -8.37
C ARG A 35 -0.76 -11.88 -9.69
N LEU A 36 0.09 -11.01 -10.22
CA LEU A 36 0.88 -11.28 -11.43
C LEU A 36 1.87 -12.43 -11.21
N GLN A 37 2.61 -12.44 -10.10
CA GLN A 37 3.52 -13.53 -9.73
C GLN A 37 2.77 -14.86 -9.63
N LYS A 38 1.58 -14.84 -9.01
CA LYS A 38 0.72 -16.02 -8.92
C LYS A 38 0.26 -16.51 -10.30
N SER A 39 -0.12 -15.62 -11.21
CA SER A 39 -0.49 -16.02 -12.57
C SER A 39 0.68 -16.55 -13.38
N ALA A 40 1.87 -15.98 -13.19
CA ALA A 40 3.11 -16.42 -13.83
C ALA A 40 3.62 -17.77 -13.28
N ARG A 41 2.99 -18.30 -12.21
CA ARG A 41 3.41 -19.51 -11.48
C ARG A 41 4.81 -19.42 -10.87
N ASN A 42 5.25 -18.20 -10.56
CA ASN A 42 6.48 -17.98 -9.78
C ASN A 42 6.24 -18.40 -8.32
N GLU A 43 7.32 -18.56 -7.56
CA GLU A 43 7.24 -18.81 -6.13
C GLU A 43 6.74 -17.55 -5.40
N PHE A 44 5.70 -17.69 -4.58
CA PHE A 44 5.16 -16.61 -3.76
C PHE A 44 4.61 -17.13 -2.42
N LYS A 45 4.53 -16.23 -1.43
CA LYS A 45 3.96 -16.55 -0.11
C LYS A 45 2.46 -16.31 -0.09
N SER A 46 1.67 -17.38 0.02
CA SER A 46 0.20 -17.31 0.03
C SER A 46 -0.38 -16.55 1.25
N SER A 47 0.35 -16.54 2.37
CA SER A 47 0.01 -15.80 3.59
C SER A 47 -0.04 -14.28 3.37
N GLU A 48 0.79 -13.75 2.47
CA GLU A 48 0.90 -12.31 2.21
C GLU A 48 -0.39 -11.74 1.61
N PHE A 49 -1.09 -12.50 0.75
CA PHE A 49 -2.41 -12.10 0.25
C PHE A 49 -3.39 -11.80 1.39
N ARG A 50 -3.41 -12.66 2.42
CA ARG A 50 -4.33 -12.49 3.56
C ARG A 50 -3.85 -11.35 4.45
N ARG A 51 -2.55 -11.23 4.67
CA ARG A 51 -1.95 -10.17 5.49
C ARG A 51 -2.22 -8.79 4.91
N MET A 52 -1.88 -8.56 3.65
CA MET A 52 -2.03 -7.27 2.98
C MET A 52 -3.49 -6.83 2.87
N LYS A 53 -4.41 -7.75 2.51
CA LYS A 53 -5.85 -7.45 2.50
C LYS A 53 -6.36 -7.03 3.89
N LYS A 54 -5.89 -7.69 4.95
CA LYS A 54 -6.24 -7.33 6.34
C LYS A 54 -5.64 -5.98 6.75
N GLN A 55 -4.42 -5.66 6.31
CA GLN A 55 -3.78 -4.38 6.59
C GLN A 55 -4.56 -3.22 5.95
N VAL A 56 -4.90 -3.33 4.66
CA VAL A 56 -5.75 -2.34 3.96
C VAL A 56 -7.09 -2.17 4.68
N ALA A 57 -7.73 -3.26 5.11
CA ALA A 57 -8.98 -3.18 5.85
C ALA A 57 -8.85 -2.39 7.16
N ARG A 58 -7.78 -2.62 7.94
CA ARG A 58 -7.54 -1.88 9.19
C ARG A 58 -7.32 -0.40 8.96
N ILE A 59 -6.54 -0.04 7.93
CA ILE A 59 -6.30 1.36 7.58
C ILE A 59 -7.61 2.07 7.22
N LEU A 60 -8.45 1.43 6.39
CA LEU A 60 -9.75 1.98 6.01
C LEU A 60 -10.71 2.10 7.21
N THR A 61 -10.64 1.18 8.17
CA THR A 61 -11.39 1.29 9.42
C THR A 61 -10.96 2.51 10.23
N VAL A 62 -9.65 2.68 10.47
CA VAL A 62 -9.13 3.84 11.21
C VAL A 62 -9.46 5.16 10.52
N ARG A 63 -9.35 5.22 9.19
CA ARG A 63 -9.80 6.37 8.41
C ARG A 63 -11.28 6.67 8.63
N ARG A 64 -12.14 5.65 8.65
CA ARG A 64 -13.57 5.84 8.88
C ARG A 64 -13.89 6.23 10.33
N GLU A 65 -13.14 5.72 11.31
CA GLU A 65 -13.24 6.15 12.71
C GLU A 65 -12.97 7.66 12.82
N ARG A 66 -11.90 8.17 12.20
CA ARG A 66 -11.58 9.61 12.14
C ARG A 66 -12.69 10.44 11.50
N GLU A 67 -13.23 10.00 10.36
CA GLU A 67 -14.38 10.68 9.72
C GLU A 67 -15.63 10.74 10.64
N ILE A 68 -15.83 9.74 11.51
CA ILE A 68 -16.94 9.72 12.46
C ILE A 68 -16.68 10.71 13.60
N GLU A 69 -15.45 10.79 14.10
CA GLU A 69 -15.03 11.75 15.13
C GLU A 69 -15.18 13.20 14.64
N GLU A 70 -14.91 13.46 13.35
CA GLU A 70 -15.15 14.75 12.69
C GLU A 70 -16.65 15.06 12.43
N GLY A 71 -17.55 14.11 12.72
CA GLY A 71 -19.00 14.28 12.51
C GLY A 71 -19.48 14.09 11.07
N ILE A 72 -18.67 13.47 10.20
CA ILE A 72 -19.03 13.27 8.79
C ILE A 72 -20.06 12.14 8.64
N GLY A 73 -21.27 12.54 8.23
CA GLY A 73 -22.37 11.63 7.93
C GLY A 73 -22.09 10.68 6.74
N LYS A 74 -22.82 9.55 6.70
CA LYS A 74 -22.63 8.48 5.69
C LYS A 74 -22.71 8.96 4.24
N ARG A 75 -23.61 9.91 3.93
CA ARG A 75 -23.79 10.40 2.55
C ARG A 75 -22.60 11.24 2.09
N LEU A 76 -22.08 12.10 2.96
CA LEU A 76 -20.92 12.95 2.68
C LEU A 76 -19.66 12.10 2.53
N SER A 77 -19.42 11.16 3.44
CA SER A 77 -18.30 10.21 3.36
C SER A 77 -18.27 9.46 2.01
N ARG A 78 -19.42 8.96 1.52
CA ARG A 78 -19.50 8.32 0.19
C ARG A 78 -19.19 9.26 -0.97
N LYS A 79 -19.56 10.54 -0.89
CA LYS A 79 -19.22 11.52 -1.92
C LYS A 79 -17.71 11.79 -1.94
N LEU A 80 -17.12 11.99 -0.75
CA LEU A 80 -15.67 12.20 -0.57
C LEU A 80 -14.87 10.98 -1.05
N ASP A 81 -15.29 9.77 -0.67
CA ASP A 81 -14.63 8.52 -1.12
C ASP A 81 -14.69 8.34 -2.64
N ARG A 82 -15.81 8.69 -3.29
CA ARG A 82 -15.90 8.68 -4.76
C ARG A 82 -14.99 9.70 -5.41
N GLN A 83 -14.94 10.93 -4.88
CA GLN A 83 -14.05 11.98 -5.37
C GLN A 83 -12.59 11.55 -5.24
N TRP A 84 -12.21 11.02 -4.07
CA TRP A 84 -10.87 10.49 -3.82
C TRP A 84 -10.53 9.34 -4.78
N LYS A 85 -11.42 8.36 -4.96
CA LYS A 85 -11.19 7.27 -5.93
C LYS A 85 -10.99 7.76 -7.36
N LYS A 86 -11.66 8.85 -7.75
CA LYS A 86 -11.50 9.46 -9.07
C LYS A 86 -10.16 10.20 -9.21
N SER A 87 -9.60 10.74 -8.12
CA SER A 87 -8.31 11.44 -8.14
C SER A 87 -7.10 10.52 -8.05
N ILE A 88 -7.28 9.22 -7.78
CA ILE A 88 -6.17 8.27 -7.71
C ILE A 88 -5.54 8.10 -9.10
N VAL A 89 -4.27 8.48 -9.22
CA VAL A 89 -3.43 8.18 -10.38
C VAL A 89 -2.69 6.86 -10.11
N VAL A 90 -2.71 5.95 -11.09
CA VAL A 90 -2.01 4.67 -10.98
C VAL A 90 -0.51 4.91 -11.07
N ARG A 91 0.23 4.46 -10.06
CA ARG A 91 1.69 4.49 -10.00
C ARG A 91 2.26 3.08 -9.77
N PRO A 92 3.47 2.78 -10.25
CA PRO A 92 4.12 1.51 -9.93
C PRO A 92 4.35 1.41 -8.41
N PRO A 93 4.23 0.21 -7.81
CA PRO A 93 4.45 0.03 -6.39
C PRO A 93 5.90 0.33 -6.02
N PRO A 94 6.18 0.82 -4.79
CA PRO A 94 7.52 1.20 -4.37
C PRO A 94 8.55 0.06 -4.47
N SER A 95 8.13 -1.17 -4.22
CA SER A 95 8.98 -2.36 -4.35
C SER A 95 9.51 -2.57 -5.76
N LEU A 96 8.67 -2.38 -6.78
CA LEU A 96 9.11 -2.46 -8.18
C LEU A 96 10.04 -1.32 -8.55
N LYS A 97 9.71 -0.10 -8.10
CA LYS A 97 10.53 1.06 -8.39
C LYS A 97 11.95 0.90 -7.85
N LYS A 98 12.08 0.37 -6.62
CA LYS A 98 13.39 0.08 -6.01
C LYS A 98 14.18 -0.95 -6.81
N LEU A 99 13.54 -2.04 -7.27
CA LEU A 99 14.22 -3.05 -8.09
C LEU A 99 14.75 -2.45 -9.40
N GLN A 100 13.95 -1.61 -10.07
CA GLN A 100 14.37 -0.92 -11.29
C GLN A 100 15.52 0.06 -11.05
N GLU A 101 15.51 0.76 -9.91
CA GLU A 101 16.58 1.68 -9.51
C GLU A 101 17.89 0.92 -9.21
N GLU A 102 17.81 -0.25 -8.59
CA GLU A 102 18.95 -1.14 -8.32
C GLU A 102 19.53 -1.73 -9.62
N GLU A 103 18.69 -2.28 -10.49
CA GLU A 103 19.10 -2.82 -11.80
C GLU A 103 19.79 -1.75 -12.65
N ALA A 104 19.21 -0.54 -12.74
CA ALA A 104 19.81 0.55 -13.50
C ALA A 104 21.15 1.04 -12.91
N ALA A 105 21.33 0.97 -11.58
CA ALA A 105 22.59 1.30 -10.93
C ALA A 105 23.67 0.26 -11.22
N GLU A 106 23.32 -1.03 -11.27
CA GLU A 106 24.22 -2.11 -11.64
C GLU A 106 24.67 -1.99 -13.11
N GLU A 107 23.73 -1.72 -14.02
CA GLU A 107 24.03 -1.49 -15.44
C GLU A 107 24.97 -0.28 -15.63
N ALA A 108 24.73 0.82 -14.91
CA ALA A 108 25.60 2.00 -14.95
C ALA A 108 27.00 1.71 -14.41
N ALA A 109 27.11 0.89 -13.36
CA ALA A 109 28.39 0.47 -12.80
C ALA A 109 29.14 -0.50 -13.73
N GLU A 110 28.44 -1.36 -14.45
CA GLU A 110 29.02 -2.24 -15.47
C GLU A 110 29.48 -1.45 -16.71
N ALA A 111 28.70 -0.47 -17.17
CA ALA A 111 29.08 0.45 -18.23
C ALA A 111 30.31 1.29 -17.86
N ALA A 112 30.41 1.73 -16.61
CA ALA A 112 31.57 2.47 -16.11
C ALA A 112 32.82 1.59 -15.91
N LYS A 113 32.66 0.28 -15.69
CA LYS A 113 33.77 -0.69 -15.63
C LYS A 113 34.25 -1.15 -17.00
N SER A 114 33.42 -1.02 -18.03
CA SER A 114 33.72 -1.42 -19.41
C SER A 114 34.21 -0.26 -20.29
N ALA A 115 34.18 0.97 -19.78
CA ALA A 115 34.78 2.18 -20.37
C ALA A 115 36.15 2.49 -19.76
#